data_AF-A0A329QC85-F1
#
_entry.id   AF-A0A329QC85-F1
#
_cell.length_a   1.000
_cell.length_b   1.000
_cell.length_c   1.000
_cell.angle_alpha   90.00
_cell.angle_beta   90.00
_cell.angle_gamma   90.00
#
_symmetry.space_group_name_H-M   'P 1'
#
loop_
_entity.id
_entity.type
_entity.pdbx_description
1 polymer ?
#
loop_
_entity_poly.entity_id
_entity_poly.type
_entity_poly.pdbx_seq_one_letter_code
_entity_poly.pdbx_strand_id
1 'polypeptide(L)'
;MNELDQRPKRPGVAFAGFALPFVLLVSVALAYQAGSFAGIGWHGGEYAYAFVGVAAGSVLVGSLLIFARPGSPWKSFGSGMLLAGASGGVIAIAIIVLFMIAFSQSSLTF
;
A
#
# COMPACT_ATOMS: atom_id res chain seq x y z
N MET A 1 -33.54 19.60 -12.30
CA MET A 1 -32.49 18.57 -12.46
C MET A 1 -31.22 19.33 -12.78
N ASN A 2 -30.35 19.54 -11.78
CA ASN A 2 -29.32 20.58 -11.80
C ASN A 2 -28.14 20.21 -12.72
N GLU A 3 -27.74 21.14 -13.58
CA GLU A 3 -26.54 21.08 -14.46
C GLU A 3 -25.20 20.97 -13.70
N LEU A 4 -25.21 21.01 -12.37
CA LEU A 4 -24.01 20.96 -11.52
C LEU A 4 -23.40 19.56 -11.36
N ASP A 5 -24.08 18.50 -11.82
CA ASP A 5 -23.61 17.11 -11.69
C ASP A 5 -22.68 16.63 -12.83
N GLN A 6 -22.44 17.46 -13.84
CA GLN A 6 -21.56 17.11 -14.97
C GLN A 6 -20.09 17.47 -14.75
N ARG A 7 -19.56 17.37 -13.52
CA ARG A 7 -18.09 17.32 -13.40
C ARG A 7 -17.62 16.00 -14.01
N PRO A 8 -16.78 15.99 -15.06
CA PRO A 8 -16.26 14.75 -15.61
C PRO A 8 -15.51 14.02 -14.50
N LYS A 9 -16.08 12.92 -14.00
CA LYS A 9 -15.37 11.97 -13.15
C LYS A 9 -14.17 11.54 -13.97
N ARG A 10 -12.96 11.89 -13.53
CA ARG A 10 -11.70 11.51 -14.19
C ARG A 10 -11.18 10.23 -13.51
N PRO A 11 -11.64 9.03 -13.91
CA PRO A 11 -11.27 7.77 -13.25
C PRO A 11 -9.76 7.52 -13.28
N GLY A 12 -9.04 8.08 -14.27
CA GLY A 12 -7.59 7.96 -14.37
C GLY A 12 -6.82 8.53 -13.17
N VAL A 13 -7.35 9.53 -12.47
CA VAL A 13 -6.68 10.13 -11.31
C VAL A 13 -6.76 9.21 -10.09
N ALA A 14 -7.89 8.52 -9.89
CA ALA A 14 -8.00 7.48 -8.86
C ALA A 14 -7.08 6.30 -9.16
N PHE A 15 -7.02 5.88 -10.42
CA PHE A 15 -6.13 4.79 -10.82
C PHE A 15 -4.66 5.13 -10.58
N ALA A 16 -4.22 6.34 -10.92
CA ALA A 16 -2.86 6.79 -10.62
C ALA A 16 -2.57 6.78 -9.11
N GLY A 17 -3.54 7.19 -8.30
CA GLY A 17 -3.46 7.14 -6.84
C GLY A 17 -3.32 5.72 -6.29
N PHE A 18 -3.93 4.73 -6.94
CA PHE A 18 -3.76 3.32 -6.59
C PHE A 18 -2.43 2.75 -7.13
N ALA A 19 -2.10 3.03 -8.38
CA ALA A 19 -0.97 2.44 -9.09
C ALA A 19 0.36 2.81 -8.45
N LEU A 20 0.53 4.06 -7.99
CA LEU A 20 1.77 4.50 -7.36
C LEU A 20 2.16 3.65 -6.13
N PRO A 21 1.34 3.57 -5.07
CA PRO A 21 1.66 2.74 -3.91
C PRO A 21 1.65 1.25 -4.24
N PHE A 22 0.81 0.78 -5.16
CA PHE A 22 0.83 -0.61 -5.61
C PHE A 22 2.18 -0.98 -6.23
N VAL A 23 2.70 -0.16 -7.15
CA VAL A 23 4.01 -0.37 -7.78
C VAL A 23 5.12 -0.32 -6.73
N LEU A 24 5.06 0.58 -5.74
CA LEU A 24 6.03 0.57 -4.65
C LEU A 24 5.99 -0.73 -3.84
N LEU A 25 4.81 -1.20 -3.43
CA LEU A 25 4.66 -2.44 -2.66
C LEU A 25 5.21 -3.64 -3.44
N VAL A 26 4.87 -3.74 -4.73
CA VAL A 26 5.39 -4.79 -5.62
C VAL A 26 6.91 -4.67 -5.78
N SER A 27 7.43 -3.45 -5.94
CA SER A 27 8.87 -3.22 -6.08
C SER A 27 9.64 -3.63 -4.83
N VAL A 28 9.11 -3.39 -3.63
CA VAL A 28 9.71 -3.85 -2.37
C VAL A 28 9.74 -5.39 -2.31
N ALA A 29 8.66 -6.05 -2.71
CA ALA A 29 8.60 -7.51 -2.75
C ALA A 29 9.60 -8.10 -3.76
N LEU A 30 9.70 -7.51 -4.96
CA LEU A 30 10.67 -7.92 -5.97
C LEU A 30 12.11 -7.65 -5.52
N ALA A 31 12.36 -6.53 -4.86
CA ALA A 31 13.68 -6.19 -4.34
C ALA A 31 14.12 -7.17 -3.23
N TYR A 32 13.19 -7.61 -2.37
CA TYR A 32 13.44 -8.67 -1.40
C TYR A 32 13.80 -9.99 -2.10
N GLN A 33 13.01 -10.40 -3.10
CA GLN A 33 13.25 -11.64 -3.85
C GLN A 33 14.60 -11.63 -4.59
N ALA A 34 14.97 -10.49 -5.17
CA ALA A 34 16.22 -10.32 -5.90
C ALA A 34 17.43 -10.05 -4.97
N GLY A 35 17.22 -9.81 -3.68
CA GLY A 35 18.27 -9.40 -2.75
C GLY A 35 18.94 -8.07 -3.15
N SER A 36 18.20 -7.18 -3.82
CA SER A 36 18.77 -5.99 -4.50
C SER A 36 19.55 -5.06 -3.57
N PHE A 37 19.18 -5.01 -2.28
CA PHE A 37 19.84 -4.19 -1.27
C PHE A 37 20.73 -5.00 -0.31
N ALA A 38 20.99 -6.28 -0.59
CA ALA A 38 21.89 -7.09 0.22
C ALA A 38 23.32 -6.48 0.28
N GLY A 39 23.76 -5.85 -0.82
CA GLY A 39 25.06 -5.17 -0.88
C GLY A 39 25.20 -3.94 0.02
N ILE A 40 24.08 -3.37 0.49
CA ILE A 40 24.05 -2.27 1.47
C ILE A 40 23.57 -2.73 2.85
N GLY A 41 23.57 -4.05 3.09
CA GLY A 41 23.28 -4.64 4.40
C GLY A 41 21.80 -4.83 4.72
N TRP A 42 20.89 -4.74 3.74
CA TRP A 42 19.48 -5.02 3.99
C TRP A 42 19.24 -6.53 4.17
N HIS A 43 18.52 -6.88 5.23
CA HIS A 43 18.00 -8.22 5.49
C HIS A 43 16.47 -8.21 5.33
N GLY A 44 15.84 -9.38 5.52
CA GLY A 44 14.38 -9.53 5.32
C GLY A 44 13.53 -8.56 6.17
N GLY A 45 14.00 -8.18 7.36
CA GLY A 45 13.31 -7.24 8.24
C GLY A 45 13.18 -5.84 7.64
N GLU A 46 14.23 -5.34 7.00
CA GLU A 46 14.30 -4.02 6.39
C GLU A 46 13.31 -3.90 5.22
N TYR A 47 13.19 -4.94 4.39
CA TYR A 47 12.15 -4.99 3.35
C TYR A 47 10.74 -5.04 3.96
N ALA A 48 10.54 -5.76 5.07
CA ALA A 48 9.26 -5.78 5.77
C ALA A 48 8.89 -4.40 6.32
N TYR A 49 9.83 -3.69 6.94
CA TYR A 49 9.63 -2.31 7.40
C TYR A 49 9.32 -1.36 6.24
N ALA A 50 10.03 -1.49 5.11
CA ALA A 50 9.73 -0.71 3.92
C ALA A 50 8.32 -0.99 3.38
N PHE A 51 7.90 -2.27 3.31
CA PHE A 51 6.58 -2.65 2.84
C PHE A 51 5.47 -2.07 3.74
N VAL A 52 5.60 -2.23 5.05
CA VAL A 52 4.66 -1.66 6.04
C VAL A 52 4.67 -0.14 5.98
N GLY A 53 5.85 0.47 5.84
CA GLY A 53 6.02 1.92 5.69
C GLY A 53 5.30 2.46 4.46
N VAL A 54 5.38 1.76 3.31
CA VAL A 54 4.64 2.12 2.10
C VAL A 54 3.14 1.98 2.34
N ALA A 55 2.67 0.88 2.91
CA ALA A 55 1.24 0.67 3.17
C ALA A 55 0.67 1.75 4.11
N ALA A 56 1.32 1.97 5.26
CA ALA A 56 0.91 2.98 6.23
C ALA A 56 1.03 4.41 5.68
N GLY A 57 2.14 4.72 5.01
CA GLY A 57 2.35 6.03 4.37
C GLY A 57 1.30 6.31 3.31
N SER A 58 0.90 5.31 2.53
CA SER A 58 -0.16 5.44 1.52
C SER A 58 -1.52 5.73 2.15
N VAL A 59 -1.82 5.10 3.30
CA VAL A 59 -3.05 5.37 4.04
C VAL A 59 -3.05 6.79 4.60
N LEU A 60 -1.95 7.22 5.21
CA LEU A 60 -1.82 8.56 5.80
C LEU A 60 -1.91 9.64 4.73
N VAL A 61 -1.11 9.54 3.66
CA VAL A 61 -1.11 10.50 2.55
C VAL A 61 -2.46 10.48 1.83
N GLY A 62 -3.03 9.30 1.57
CA GLY A 62 -4.35 9.16 0.96
C GLY A 62 -5.44 9.84 1.79
N SER A 63 -5.40 9.68 3.12
CA SER A 63 -6.30 10.37 4.05
C SER A 63 -6.15 11.89 3.96
N LEU A 64 -4.91 12.40 4.02
CA LEU A 64 -4.64 13.84 3.90
C LEU A 64 -5.16 14.42 2.58
N LEU A 65 -4.99 13.71 1.47
CA LEU A 65 -5.44 14.15 0.15
C LEU A 65 -6.97 14.16 0.02
N ILE A 66 -7.68 13.32 0.78
CA ILE A 66 -9.15 13.36 0.86
C ILE A 66 -9.67 14.59 1.59
N PHE A 67 -8.92 15.10 2.57
CA PHE A 67 -9.24 16.34 3.28
C PHE A 67 -8.89 17.61 2.47
N ALA A 68 -8.30 17.48 1.28
CA ALA A 68 -8.07 18.61 0.39
C ALA A 68 -9.39 19.30 -0.01
N ARG A 69 -9.29 20.55 -0.51
CA ARG A 69 -10.45 21.40 -0.83
C ARG A 69 -11.53 20.69 -1.67
N PRO A 70 -12.83 20.98 -1.44
CA PRO A 70 -13.92 20.43 -2.24
C PRO A 70 -13.70 20.68 -3.75
N GLY A 71 -13.84 19.62 -4.56
CA GLY A 71 -13.64 19.70 -6.02
C GLY A 71 -12.20 19.54 -6.50
N SER A 72 -11.25 19.32 -5.59
CA SER A 72 -9.85 19.05 -5.92
C SER A 72 -9.65 17.65 -6.55
N PRO A 73 -8.83 17.51 -7.62
CA PRO A 73 -8.49 16.21 -8.20
C PRO A 73 -7.75 15.30 -7.19
N TRP A 74 -7.13 15.89 -6.17
CA TRP A 74 -6.39 15.21 -5.11
C TRP A 74 -7.28 14.27 -4.27
N LYS A 75 -8.58 14.55 -4.15
CA LYS A 75 -9.50 13.65 -3.42
C LYS A 75 -9.61 12.29 -4.09
N SER A 76 -9.76 12.29 -5.42
CA SER A 76 -9.86 11.06 -6.21
C SER A 76 -8.57 10.26 -6.15
N PHE A 77 -7.42 10.95 -6.19
CA PHE A 77 -6.11 10.33 -6.03
C PHE A 77 -5.95 9.70 -4.64
N GLY A 78 -6.34 10.44 -3.59
CA GLY A 78 -6.27 9.98 -2.21
C GLY A 78 -7.11 8.72 -1.95
N SER A 79 -8.29 8.61 -2.56
CA SER A 79 -9.09 7.38 -2.50
C SER A 79 -8.38 6.16 -3.11
N GLY A 80 -7.68 6.35 -4.23
CA GLY A 80 -6.85 5.30 -4.82
C GLY A 80 -5.70 4.88 -3.91
N MET A 81 -5.02 5.85 -3.29
CA MET A 81 -3.93 5.59 -2.34
C MET A 81 -4.40 4.85 -1.10
N LEU A 82 -5.56 5.21 -0.56
CA LEU A 82 -6.17 4.51 0.57
C LEU A 82 -6.48 3.06 0.24
N LEU A 83 -7.06 2.81 -0.93
CA LEU A 83 -7.40 1.45 -1.34
C LEU A 83 -6.14 0.58 -1.47
N ALA A 84 -5.10 1.09 -2.13
CA ALA A 84 -3.83 0.39 -2.26
C ALA A 84 -3.16 0.17 -0.90
N GLY A 85 -3.06 1.20 -0.07
CA GLY A 85 -2.47 1.12 1.26
C GLY A 85 -3.20 0.15 2.18
N ALA A 86 -4.54 0.19 2.20
CA ALA A 86 -5.36 -0.75 2.96
C ALA A 86 -5.17 -2.19 2.47
N SER A 87 -5.17 -2.41 1.16
CA SER A 87 -4.94 -3.75 0.59
C SER A 87 -3.55 -4.28 0.93
N GLY A 88 -2.50 -3.45 0.85
CA GLY A 88 -1.15 -3.79 1.28
C GLY A 88 -1.08 -4.14 2.77
N GLY A 89 -1.78 -3.39 3.63
CA GLY A 89 -1.89 -3.67 5.05
C GLY A 89 -2.57 -5.01 5.34
N VAL A 90 -3.69 -5.30 4.67
CA VAL A 90 -4.38 -6.60 4.79
C VAL A 90 -3.48 -7.75 4.36
N ILE A 91 -2.74 -7.59 3.26
CA ILE A 91 -1.77 -8.60 2.78
C ILE A 91 -0.67 -8.82 3.81
N ALA A 92 -0.10 -7.76 4.39
CA ALA A 92 0.93 -7.87 5.42
C ALA A 92 0.41 -8.63 6.65
N ILE A 93 -0.79 -8.30 7.13
CA ILE A 93 -1.44 -9.01 8.24
C ILE A 93 -1.65 -10.48 7.89
N ALA A 94 -2.16 -10.77 6.70
CA ALA A 94 -2.39 -12.15 6.24
C ALA A 94 -1.08 -12.96 6.23
N ILE A 95 0.02 -12.38 5.73
CA ILE A 95 1.34 -13.03 5.74
C ILE A 95 1.81 -13.31 7.17
N ILE A 96 1.67 -12.35 8.08
CA ILE A 96 2.04 -12.53 9.50
C ILE A 96 1.22 -13.66 10.12
N VAL A 97 -0.10 -13.67 9.91
CA VAL A 97 -0.98 -14.72 10.44
C VAL A 97 -0.61 -16.08 9.87
N LEU A 98 -0.38 -16.18 8.56
CA LEU A 98 0.06 -17.42 7.93
C LEU A 98 1.40 -17.90 8.49
N PHE A 99 2.35 -16.99 8.71
CA PHE A 99 3.63 -17.30 9.34
C PHE A 99 3.44 -17.81 10.78
N MET A 100 2.58 -17.17 11.57
CA MET A 100 2.26 -17.62 12.93
C MET A 100 1.58 -18.99 12.95
N ILE A 101 0.65 -19.26 12.01
CA ILE A 101 0.01 -20.57 11.88
C ILE A 101 1.05 -21.62 11.50
N ALA A 102 1.90 -21.36 10.50
CA ALA A 102 2.96 -22.26 10.08
C ALA A 102 3.93 -22.55 11.23
N PHE A 103 4.33 -21.53 11.98
CA PHE A 103 5.20 -21.66 13.14
C PHE A 103 4.52 -22.43 14.29
N SER A 104 3.23 -22.21 14.53
CA SER A 104 2.46 -22.95 15.53
C SER A 104 2.25 -24.42 15.15
N GLN A 105 2.22 -24.75 13.86
CA GLN A 105 2.08 -26.11 13.35
C GLN A 105 3.43 -26.83 13.23
N SER A 106 4.53 -26.08 13.06
CA SER A 106 5.86 -26.65 13.21
C SER A 106 6.06 -27.01 14.67
N SER A 107 5.99 -28.30 14.98
CA SER A 107 6.26 -28.90 16.28
C SER A 107 7.74 -28.72 16.69
N LEU A 108 8.22 -27.48 16.79
CA LEU A 108 9.42 -27.16 17.54
C LEU A 108 9.02 -27.19 19.02
N THR A 109 8.95 -28.41 19.54
CA THR A 109 9.17 -28.69 20.96
C THR A 109 10.44 -27.97 21.39
N PHE A 110 10.30 -26.93 22.22
CA PHE A 110 11.33 -26.55 23.16
C PHE A 110 11.35 -27.55 24.32
#